data_AF-A0A7C2KN99-F1
#
_entry.id   AF-A0A7C2KN99-F1
#
_cell.length_a   1.000
_cell.length_b   1.000
_cell.length_c   1.000
_cell.angle_alpha   90.00
_cell.angle_beta   90.00
_cell.angle_gamma   90.00
#
_symmetry.space_group_name_H-M   'P 1'
#
loop_
_entity.id
_entity.type
_entity.pdbx_description
1 polymer ?
#
loop_
_entity_poly.entity_id
_entity_poly.type
_entity_poly.pdbx_seq_one_letter_code
_entity_poly.pdbx_strand_id
1 'polypeptide(L)'
;MQEIIIPFHILVSARTPQGYPLRATCAGRSAEVIMPPLAGATITGNELGEWLFPAPIRQLLIETAREAVDHKARMQLRLEVAAPELTVLPWESVALSSGDQCWQPAIRDDYTLVRVSSRSIHPPPPRRVAGPLRVLIAVARGHDAVADALGEALIEPVRAGLLVVDRLREATADEIVAELAAEPRHILHLIGECEQPPRQAARMRLGRAVTAGELAEFLVGIDDLRLLTVAGSAVESCIGFASSLHHLDGRAVVALPNLSTLAQARWSTACYHALASGEPVDIAVTLGRAELATLQESWSAPQLYLAPGGEQLFRPGEPPIAPAPPEAVRAVRATTSVQRKPRFAPITTSVGAPTKRIQELARRVRLRPQIIALLIASLVLILLVSQVINLPGGSTPTPTSVVTPTPPLLLDPIRIPVPTLMPTPVP
;
A
#
# COMPACT_ATOMS: atom_id res chain seq x y z
N MET A 1 -17.87 4.80 23.69
CA MET A 1 -17.89 3.35 23.89
C MET A 1 -17.11 2.76 22.72
N GLN A 2 -16.07 1.95 22.94
CA GLN A 2 -15.33 1.38 21.81
C GLN A 2 -16.27 0.42 21.08
N GLU A 3 -16.49 0.67 19.80
CA GLU A 3 -17.26 -0.21 18.93
C GLU A 3 -16.56 -1.58 18.86
N ILE A 4 -17.34 -2.66 18.99
CA ILE A 4 -16.82 -4.02 18.89
C ILE A 4 -16.72 -4.38 17.41
N ILE A 5 -15.54 -4.84 16.99
CA ILE A 5 -15.28 -5.28 15.61
C ILE A 5 -15.11 -6.79 15.60
N ILE A 6 -15.92 -7.49 14.81
CA ILE A 6 -15.76 -8.93 14.56
C ILE A 6 -14.99 -9.11 13.25
N PRO A 7 -13.74 -9.63 13.28
CA PRO A 7 -12.97 -9.83 12.07
C PRO A 7 -13.37 -11.13 11.37
N PHE A 8 -13.70 -11.02 10.08
CA PHE A 8 -13.91 -12.16 9.19
C PHE A 8 -12.78 -12.19 8.16
N HIS A 9 -11.84 -13.12 8.34
CA HIS A 9 -10.62 -13.15 7.53
C HIS A 9 -10.73 -14.18 6.40
N ILE A 10 -10.50 -13.73 5.17
CA ILE A 10 -10.48 -14.54 3.95
C ILE A 10 -9.08 -14.50 3.36
N LEU A 11 -8.45 -15.67 3.23
CA LEU A 11 -7.17 -15.86 2.58
C LEU A 11 -7.39 -16.51 1.21
N VAL A 12 -6.94 -15.82 0.16
CA VAL A 12 -6.80 -16.35 -1.20
C VAL A 12 -5.35 -16.78 -1.40
N SER A 13 -5.10 -18.08 -1.37
CA SER A 13 -3.75 -18.64 -1.49
C SER A 13 -3.25 -18.65 -2.94
N ALA A 14 -1.95 -18.87 -3.12
CA ALA A 14 -1.35 -19.03 -4.44
C ALA A 14 -2.00 -20.17 -5.25
N ARG A 15 -1.94 -20.06 -6.58
CA ARG A 15 -2.56 -21.01 -7.50
C ARG A 15 -2.00 -22.43 -7.32
N THR A 16 -2.90 -23.40 -7.26
CA THR A 16 -2.62 -24.84 -7.33
C THR A 16 -3.16 -25.41 -8.65
N PRO A 17 -2.84 -26.67 -9.03
CA PRO A 17 -3.44 -27.30 -10.21
C PRO A 17 -4.97 -27.35 -10.17
N GLN A 18 -5.58 -27.34 -8.98
CA GLN A 18 -7.03 -27.42 -8.79
C GLN A 18 -7.72 -26.04 -8.78
N GLY A 19 -6.95 -24.94 -8.70
CA GLY A 19 -7.47 -23.59 -8.53
C GLY A 19 -6.79 -22.85 -7.38
N TYR A 20 -7.43 -21.84 -6.82
CA TYR A 20 -6.93 -21.05 -5.70
C TYR A 20 -7.57 -21.54 -4.39
N PRO A 21 -6.80 -22.06 -3.43
CA PRO A 21 -7.33 -22.39 -2.12
C PRO A 21 -7.83 -21.13 -1.41
N LEU A 22 -9.09 -21.15 -1.01
CA LEU A 22 -9.74 -20.13 -0.18
C LEU A 22 -9.91 -20.68 1.23
N ARG A 23 -9.55 -19.87 2.22
CA ARG A 23 -9.79 -20.15 3.63
C ARG A 23 -10.44 -18.95 4.28
N ALA A 24 -11.61 -19.14 4.86
CA ALA A 24 -12.24 -18.16 5.74
C ALA A 24 -12.06 -18.58 7.20
N THR A 25 -11.80 -17.62 8.08
CA THR A 25 -11.65 -17.82 9.53
C THR A 25 -12.35 -16.72 10.31
N CYS A 26 -13.06 -17.11 11.37
CA CYS A 26 -13.73 -16.20 12.29
C CYS A 26 -13.92 -16.89 13.65
N ALA A 27 -13.50 -16.25 14.75
CA ALA A 27 -13.73 -16.72 16.12
C ALA A 27 -13.39 -18.21 16.36
N GLY A 28 -12.28 -18.69 15.79
CA GLY A 28 -11.84 -20.10 15.90
C GLY A 28 -12.56 -21.10 14.98
N ARG A 29 -13.57 -20.67 14.23
CA ARG A 29 -14.19 -21.43 13.13
C ARG A 29 -13.45 -21.18 11.83
N SER A 30 -13.47 -22.17 10.94
CA SER A 30 -12.89 -22.06 9.60
C SER A 30 -13.70 -22.79 8.55
N ALA A 31 -13.71 -22.27 7.33
CA ALA A 31 -14.23 -22.92 6.14
C ALA A 31 -13.19 -22.86 5.02
N GLU A 32 -13.04 -23.95 4.28
CA GLU A 32 -12.05 -24.07 3.20
C GLU A 32 -12.72 -24.60 1.94
N VAL A 33 -12.31 -24.04 0.80
CA VAL A 33 -12.83 -24.39 -0.52
C VAL A 33 -11.78 -24.05 -1.57
N ILE A 34 -11.88 -24.64 -2.76
CA ILE A 34 -11.02 -24.29 -3.89
C ILE A 34 -11.83 -23.41 -4.85
N MET A 35 -11.38 -22.17 -5.03
CA MET A 35 -11.90 -21.27 -6.07
C MET A 35 -11.36 -21.73 -7.42
N PRO A 36 -12.21 -21.89 -8.46
CA PRO A 36 -11.73 -22.29 -9.77
C PRO A 36 -10.78 -21.23 -10.36
N PRO A 37 -9.93 -21.61 -11.33
CA PRO A 37 -9.15 -20.64 -12.08
C PRO A 37 -10.06 -19.61 -12.73
N LEU A 38 -9.68 -18.33 -12.65
CA LEU A 38 -10.46 -17.27 -13.26
C LEU A 38 -10.37 -17.36 -14.79
N ALA A 39 -11.51 -17.26 -15.45
CA ALA A 39 -11.63 -17.22 -16.91
C ALA A 39 -12.51 -16.03 -17.30
N GLY A 40 -12.06 -15.21 -18.24
CA GLY A 40 -12.83 -14.06 -18.77
C GLY A 40 -12.05 -12.74 -18.74
N ALA A 41 -12.43 -11.82 -19.64
CA ALA A 41 -11.81 -10.48 -19.76
C ALA A 41 -12.47 -9.42 -18.85
N THR A 42 -13.72 -9.63 -18.43
CA THR A 42 -14.46 -8.72 -17.57
C THR A 42 -15.16 -9.55 -16.49
N ILE A 43 -14.95 -9.18 -15.23
CA ILE A 43 -15.51 -9.89 -14.07
C ILE A 43 -16.49 -8.95 -13.38
N THR A 44 -17.72 -9.39 -13.20
CA THR A 44 -18.78 -8.65 -12.50
C THR A 44 -18.67 -8.80 -10.99
N GLY A 45 -19.30 -7.90 -10.24
CA GLY A 45 -19.32 -7.97 -8.77
C GLY A 45 -19.96 -9.26 -8.23
N ASN A 46 -21.01 -9.75 -8.88
CA ASN A 46 -21.66 -11.02 -8.51
C ASN A 46 -20.74 -12.22 -8.79
N GLU A 47 -19.98 -12.23 -9.89
CA GLU A 47 -18.99 -13.28 -10.14
C GLU A 47 -17.88 -13.27 -9.09
N LEU A 48 -17.37 -12.09 -8.72
CA LEU A 48 -16.42 -11.97 -7.61
C LEU A 48 -17.01 -12.46 -6.29
N GLY A 49 -18.30 -12.20 -6.03
CA GLY A 49 -18.97 -12.68 -4.83
C GLY A 49 -19.16 -14.20 -4.80
N GLU A 50 -19.54 -14.81 -5.92
CA GLU A 50 -19.63 -16.26 -6.04
C GLU A 50 -18.25 -16.93 -5.88
N TRP A 51 -17.20 -16.27 -6.34
CA TRP A 51 -15.82 -16.74 -6.17
C TRP A 51 -15.33 -16.60 -4.73
N LEU A 52 -15.55 -15.45 -4.09
CA LEU A 52 -15.03 -15.16 -2.75
C LEU A 52 -15.86 -15.83 -1.64
N PHE A 53 -17.16 -16.06 -1.89
CA PHE A 53 -18.08 -16.66 -0.93
C PHE A 53 -18.77 -17.93 -1.45
N PRO A 54 -18.04 -19.02 -1.78
CA PRO A 54 -18.66 -20.32 -2.04
C PRO A 54 -19.44 -20.81 -0.81
N ALA A 55 -20.37 -21.75 -0.99
CA ALA A 55 -21.35 -22.13 0.03
C ALA A 55 -20.79 -22.33 1.47
N PRO A 56 -19.66 -23.05 1.70
CA PRO A 56 -19.10 -23.19 3.05
C PRO A 56 -18.67 -21.86 3.68
N ILE A 57 -18.02 -20.99 2.91
CA ILE A 57 -17.58 -19.68 3.38
C ILE A 57 -18.79 -18.75 3.58
N ARG A 58 -19.77 -18.80 2.66
CA ARG A 58 -21.01 -18.00 2.75
C ARG A 58 -21.83 -18.34 3.98
N GLN A 59 -21.92 -19.63 4.33
CA GLN A 59 -22.59 -20.05 5.55
C GLN A 59 -21.90 -19.48 6.79
N LEU A 60 -20.57 -19.59 6.88
CA LEU A 60 -19.79 -19.03 7.99
C LEU A 60 -19.95 -17.50 8.08
N LEU A 61 -19.99 -16.82 6.93
CA LEU A 61 -20.23 -15.37 6.84
C LEU A 61 -21.61 -14.99 7.40
N ILE A 62 -22.67 -15.69 6.99
CA ILE A 62 -24.05 -15.43 7.45
C ILE A 62 -24.18 -15.68 8.96
N GLU A 63 -23.60 -16.75 9.47
CA GLU A 63 -23.57 -17.05 10.91
C GLU A 63 -22.84 -15.95 11.69
N THR A 64 -21.66 -15.53 11.21
CA THR A 64 -20.89 -14.44 11.82
C THR A 64 -21.64 -13.10 11.77
N ALA A 65 -22.30 -12.79 10.67
CA ALA A 65 -23.06 -11.55 10.52
C ALA A 65 -24.23 -11.47 11.51
N ARG A 66 -24.94 -12.59 11.73
CA ARG A 66 -26.00 -12.67 12.74
C ARG A 66 -25.46 -12.44 14.15
N GLU A 67 -24.33 -13.07 14.48
CA GLU A 67 -23.65 -12.85 15.76
C GLU A 67 -23.23 -11.39 15.95
N ALA A 68 -22.71 -10.73 14.90
CA ALA A 68 -22.35 -9.32 14.96
C ALA A 68 -23.55 -8.43 15.32
N VAL A 69 -24.70 -8.66 14.66
CA VAL A 69 -25.95 -7.94 14.95
C VAL A 69 -26.38 -8.18 16.40
N ASP A 70 -26.38 -9.42 16.87
CA ASP A 70 -26.78 -9.78 18.24
C ASP A 70 -25.91 -9.09 19.30
N HIS A 71 -24.61 -8.92 19.02
CA HIS A 71 -23.66 -8.26 19.91
C HIS A 71 -23.56 -6.74 19.70
N LYS A 72 -24.37 -6.15 18.80
CA LYS A 72 -24.27 -4.74 18.39
C LYS A 72 -22.82 -4.37 17.98
N ALA A 73 -22.19 -5.30 17.27
CA ALA A 73 -20.85 -5.18 16.73
C ALA A 73 -20.94 -5.00 15.22
N ARG A 74 -19.91 -4.40 14.62
CA ARG A 74 -19.74 -4.41 13.16
C ARG A 74 -18.82 -5.53 12.73
N MET A 75 -18.97 -5.99 11.48
CA MET A 75 -18.05 -6.97 10.91
C MET A 75 -17.02 -6.27 10.00
N GLN A 76 -15.78 -6.73 10.05
CA GLN A 76 -14.74 -6.29 9.12
C GLN A 76 -14.28 -7.50 8.28
N LEU A 77 -14.54 -7.44 6.99
CA LEU A 77 -14.01 -8.37 6.01
C LEU A 77 -12.53 -8.03 5.77
N ARG A 78 -11.66 -8.94 6.19
CA ARG A 78 -10.21 -8.86 5.98
C ARG A 78 -9.86 -9.76 4.81
N LEU A 79 -9.35 -9.18 3.73
CA LEU A 79 -8.96 -9.92 2.54
C LEU A 79 -7.43 -9.98 2.43
N GLU A 80 -6.88 -11.18 2.49
CA GLU A 80 -5.48 -11.48 2.22
C GLU A 80 -5.38 -12.17 0.86
N VAL A 81 -4.67 -11.57 -0.10
CA VAL A 81 -4.49 -12.14 -1.44
C VAL A 81 -3.02 -12.47 -1.65
N ALA A 82 -2.67 -13.75 -1.55
CA ALA A 82 -1.30 -14.22 -1.76
C ALA A 82 -0.96 -14.43 -3.24
N ALA A 83 -1.96 -14.57 -4.12
CA ALA A 83 -1.79 -14.70 -5.57
C ALA A 83 -1.61 -13.31 -6.22
N PRO A 84 -0.42 -12.95 -6.74
CA PRO A 84 -0.17 -11.59 -7.26
C PRO A 84 -1.12 -11.20 -8.39
N GLU A 85 -1.44 -12.14 -9.29
CA GLU A 85 -2.35 -11.96 -10.42
C GLU A 85 -3.79 -11.61 -10.00
N LEU A 86 -4.17 -11.92 -8.76
CA LEU A 86 -5.50 -11.63 -8.21
C LEU A 86 -5.54 -10.34 -7.41
N THR A 87 -4.38 -9.74 -7.12
CA THR A 87 -4.30 -8.50 -6.33
C THR A 87 -4.93 -7.32 -7.06
N VAL A 88 -4.85 -7.30 -8.39
CA VAL A 88 -5.37 -6.19 -9.21
C VAL A 88 -6.89 -6.19 -9.34
N LEU A 89 -7.56 -7.29 -8.97
CA LEU A 89 -9.00 -7.40 -9.08
C LEU A 89 -9.69 -6.43 -8.10
N PRO A 90 -10.84 -5.84 -8.49
CA PRO A 90 -11.59 -4.92 -7.64
C PRO A 90 -12.43 -5.71 -6.64
N TRP A 91 -11.81 -6.40 -5.68
CA TRP A 91 -12.52 -7.19 -4.65
C TRP A 91 -13.54 -6.36 -3.86
N GLU A 92 -13.38 -5.05 -3.85
CA GLU A 92 -14.32 -4.09 -3.31
C GLU A 92 -15.69 -4.11 -4.03
N SER A 93 -15.74 -4.51 -5.30
CA SER A 93 -16.99 -4.61 -6.08
C SER A 93 -17.79 -5.90 -5.83
N VAL A 94 -17.28 -6.79 -4.97
CA VAL A 94 -17.94 -8.03 -4.59
C VAL A 94 -19.39 -7.75 -4.20
N ALA A 95 -20.29 -8.52 -4.80
CA ALA A 95 -21.72 -8.45 -4.57
C ALA A 95 -22.30 -9.86 -4.43
N LEU A 96 -23.30 -10.03 -3.57
CA LEU A 96 -24.15 -11.22 -3.55
C LEU A 96 -25.59 -10.80 -3.83
N SER A 97 -26.11 -11.25 -4.96
CA SER A 97 -27.50 -10.98 -5.34
C SER A 97 -28.41 -12.18 -5.04
N SER A 98 -29.59 -11.91 -4.49
CA SER A 98 -30.67 -12.89 -4.32
C SER A 98 -32.00 -12.22 -4.63
N GLY A 99 -32.59 -12.56 -5.77
CA GLY A 99 -33.77 -11.84 -6.29
C GLY A 99 -33.44 -10.35 -6.49
N ASP A 100 -34.27 -9.48 -5.93
CA ASP A 100 -34.10 -8.02 -6.03
C ASP A 100 -33.11 -7.43 -5.01
N GLN A 101 -32.59 -8.25 -4.09
CA GLN A 101 -31.63 -7.80 -3.09
C GLN A 101 -30.20 -7.98 -3.59
N CYS A 102 -29.41 -6.92 -3.53
CA CYS A 102 -27.98 -6.95 -3.80
C CYS A 102 -27.22 -6.52 -2.55
N TRP A 103 -26.41 -7.42 -2.00
CA TRP A 103 -25.55 -7.13 -0.86
C TRP A 103 -24.15 -6.76 -1.34
N GLN A 104 -23.73 -5.54 -1.08
CA GLN A 104 -22.42 -4.99 -1.43
C GLN A 104 -21.72 -4.51 -0.15
N PRO A 105 -20.86 -5.33 0.48
CA PRO A 105 -20.32 -5.01 1.79
C PRO A 105 -19.50 -3.72 1.79
N ALA A 106 -18.65 -3.49 0.77
CA ALA A 106 -17.66 -2.41 0.79
C ALA A 106 -18.22 -0.97 0.82
N ILE A 107 -19.54 -0.78 0.74
CA ILE A 107 -20.23 0.52 0.84
C ILE A 107 -21.18 0.61 2.05
N ARG A 108 -21.12 -0.35 2.98
CA ARG A 108 -21.97 -0.37 4.18
C ARG A 108 -21.14 -0.24 5.46
N ASP A 109 -21.61 0.55 6.41
CA ASP A 109 -20.94 0.79 7.69
C ASP A 109 -20.98 -0.43 8.63
N ASP A 110 -21.98 -1.31 8.49
CA ASP A 110 -22.06 -2.59 9.20
C ASP A 110 -21.08 -3.67 8.68
N TYR A 111 -20.52 -3.47 7.47
CA TYR A 111 -19.52 -4.35 6.85
C TYR A 111 -18.37 -3.55 6.23
N THR A 112 -17.23 -3.41 6.90
CA THR A 112 -16.06 -2.82 6.23
C THR A 112 -15.27 -3.87 5.47
N LEU A 113 -14.62 -3.48 4.35
CA LEU A 113 -13.72 -4.34 3.59
C LEU A 113 -12.33 -3.71 3.51
N VAL A 114 -11.34 -4.44 4.01
CA VAL A 114 -9.92 -4.05 4.05
C VAL A 114 -9.03 -5.14 3.46
N ARG A 115 -7.93 -4.73 2.84
CA ARG A 115 -6.87 -5.64 2.39
C ARG A 115 -5.81 -5.72 3.48
N VAL A 116 -5.42 -6.94 3.84
CA VAL A 116 -4.40 -7.20 4.86
C VAL A 116 -3.20 -7.89 4.23
N SER A 117 -2.02 -7.69 4.83
CA SER A 117 -0.80 -8.38 4.42
C SER A 117 -0.64 -9.70 5.17
N SER A 118 -0.07 -10.70 4.49
CA SER A 118 0.36 -11.97 5.09
C SER A 118 1.49 -11.81 6.12
N ARG A 119 2.22 -10.68 6.05
CA ARG A 119 3.26 -10.35 7.02
C ARG A 119 2.62 -9.82 8.30
N SER A 120 3.13 -10.29 9.44
CA SER A 120 2.80 -9.74 10.76
C SER A 120 3.36 -8.31 10.89
N ILE A 121 2.62 -7.34 10.41
CA ILE A 121 2.89 -5.91 10.51
C ILE A 121 2.25 -5.40 11.80
N HIS A 122 2.98 -4.63 12.60
CA HIS A 122 2.41 -3.92 13.74
C HIS A 122 2.04 -2.50 13.31
N PRO A 123 0.75 -2.14 13.29
CA PRO A 123 0.36 -0.78 12.96
C PRO A 123 0.88 0.19 14.02
N PRO A 124 1.24 1.43 13.64
CA PRO A 124 1.59 2.45 14.61
C PRO A 124 0.38 2.78 15.50
N PRO A 125 0.60 3.11 16.79
CA PRO A 125 -0.48 3.39 17.71
C PRO A 125 -1.26 4.64 17.27
N PRO A 126 -2.57 4.73 17.57
CA PRO A 126 -3.40 5.88 17.22
C PRO A 126 -2.76 7.19 17.69
N ARG A 127 -2.73 8.23 16.83
CA ARG A 127 -2.18 9.54 17.19
C ARG A 127 -3.23 10.39 17.87
N ARG A 128 -2.92 10.91 19.06
CA ARG A 128 -3.73 11.92 19.75
C ARG A 128 -3.54 13.27 19.10
N VAL A 129 -4.63 13.92 18.71
CA VAL A 129 -4.60 15.21 18.00
C VAL A 129 -5.47 16.21 18.73
N ALA A 130 -4.87 17.29 19.24
CA ALA A 130 -5.61 18.32 19.98
C ALA A 130 -6.45 19.25 19.09
N GLY A 131 -6.08 19.39 17.82
CA GLY A 131 -6.69 20.33 16.87
C GLY A 131 -7.10 19.66 15.56
N PRO A 132 -7.20 20.42 14.45
CA PRO A 132 -7.54 19.86 13.15
C PRO A 132 -6.53 18.79 12.70
N LEU A 133 -7.02 17.81 11.92
CA LEU A 133 -6.10 16.93 11.20
C LEU A 133 -5.36 17.74 10.14
N ARG A 134 -4.11 17.36 9.88
CA ARG A 134 -3.19 18.09 9.01
C ARG A 134 -2.88 17.23 7.81
N VAL A 135 -3.26 17.70 6.63
CA VAL A 135 -3.11 16.99 5.37
C VAL A 135 -2.04 17.70 4.53
N LEU A 136 -1.01 16.95 4.14
CA LEU A 136 -0.08 17.38 3.11
C LEU A 136 -0.51 16.77 1.77
N ILE A 137 -0.91 17.62 0.82
CA ILE A 137 -1.16 17.22 -0.57
C ILE A 137 0.13 17.44 -1.35
N ALA A 138 0.83 16.36 -1.71
CA ALA A 138 2.03 16.42 -2.52
C ALA A 138 1.72 16.01 -3.95
N VAL A 139 1.96 16.92 -4.88
CA VAL A 139 1.46 16.83 -6.26
C VAL A 139 2.64 16.75 -7.21
N ALA A 140 2.74 15.64 -7.94
CA ALA A 140 3.68 15.50 -9.03
C ALA A 140 3.40 16.51 -10.15
N ARG A 141 4.43 16.84 -10.92
CA ARG A 141 4.31 17.72 -12.08
C ARG A 141 3.19 17.29 -13.03
N GLY A 142 2.40 18.25 -13.51
CA GLY A 142 1.32 18.01 -14.49
C GLY A 142 0.00 17.53 -13.89
N HIS A 143 -0.11 17.42 -12.55
CA HIS A 143 -1.32 16.94 -11.87
C HIS A 143 -2.02 18.03 -11.06
N ASP A 144 -1.71 19.31 -11.32
CA ASP A 144 -2.22 20.45 -10.56
C ASP A 144 -3.75 20.54 -10.56
N ALA A 145 -4.41 20.23 -11.67
CA ALA A 145 -5.87 20.26 -11.77
C ALA A 145 -6.56 19.31 -10.78
N VAL A 146 -5.95 18.14 -10.51
CA VAL A 146 -6.47 17.17 -9.53
C VAL A 146 -6.35 17.74 -8.12
N ALA A 147 -5.20 18.34 -7.82
CA ALA A 147 -4.95 18.96 -6.52
C ALA A 147 -5.75 20.24 -6.28
N ASP A 148 -6.02 21.03 -7.32
CA ASP A 148 -6.91 22.20 -7.26
C ASP A 148 -8.32 21.76 -6.88
N ALA A 149 -8.88 20.77 -7.58
CA ALA A 149 -10.22 20.26 -7.27
C ALA A 149 -10.31 19.65 -5.86
N LEU A 150 -9.27 18.95 -5.42
CA LEU A 150 -9.19 18.45 -4.04
C LEU A 150 -9.12 19.59 -3.02
N GLY A 151 -8.30 20.61 -3.28
CA GLY A 151 -8.21 21.80 -2.43
C GLY A 151 -9.57 22.50 -2.28
N GLU A 152 -10.28 22.71 -3.39
CA GLU A 152 -11.61 23.31 -3.41
C GLU A 152 -12.63 22.46 -2.63
N ALA A 153 -12.60 21.13 -2.80
CA ALA A 153 -13.50 20.22 -2.10
C ALA A 153 -13.24 20.13 -0.59
N LEU A 154 -12.06 20.55 -0.12
CA LEU A 154 -11.69 20.55 1.30
C LEU A 154 -11.91 21.92 1.99
N ILE A 155 -12.36 22.96 1.25
CA ILE A 155 -12.60 24.29 1.82
C ILE A 155 -13.56 24.25 3.01
N GLU A 156 -14.69 23.55 2.90
CA GLU A 156 -15.70 23.50 3.97
C GLU A 156 -15.18 22.80 5.24
N PRO A 157 -14.56 21.60 5.18
CA PRO A 157 -13.88 21.02 6.34
C PRO A 157 -12.79 21.92 6.96
N VAL A 158 -12.07 22.69 6.15
CA VAL A 158 -11.05 23.64 6.65
C VAL A 158 -11.70 24.81 7.37
N ARG A 159 -12.77 25.41 6.81
CA ARG A 159 -13.53 26.49 7.46
C ARG A 159 -14.18 26.03 8.76
N ALA A 160 -14.62 24.77 8.82
CA ALA A 160 -15.15 24.15 10.02
C ALA A 160 -14.08 23.85 11.09
N GLY A 161 -12.79 24.09 10.79
CA GLY A 161 -11.69 23.82 11.72
C GLY A 161 -11.41 22.34 11.94
N LEU A 162 -11.89 21.47 11.06
CA LEU A 162 -11.65 20.02 11.12
C LEU A 162 -10.32 19.63 10.49
N LEU A 163 -9.93 20.36 9.43
CA LEU A 163 -8.73 20.11 8.65
C LEU A 163 -7.86 21.36 8.53
N VAL A 164 -6.56 21.14 8.41
CA VAL A 164 -5.59 22.09 7.85
C VAL A 164 -4.93 21.39 6.69
N VAL A 165 -4.87 22.06 5.54
CA VAL A 165 -4.41 21.48 4.29
C VAL A 165 -3.30 22.36 3.73
N ASP A 166 -2.13 21.77 3.52
CA ASP A 166 -1.06 22.41 2.77
C ASP A 166 -0.76 21.61 1.51
N ARG A 167 -0.26 22.31 0.50
CA ARG A 167 0.06 21.72 -0.80
C ARG A 167 1.50 21.96 -1.16
N LEU A 168 2.18 20.89 -1.57
CA LEU A 168 3.48 20.93 -2.21
C LEU A 168 3.29 20.71 -3.72
N ARG A 169 3.62 21.74 -4.52
CA ARG A 169 3.53 21.71 -5.99
C ARG A 169 4.81 21.14 -6.58
N GLU A 170 4.69 20.42 -7.70
CA GLU A 170 5.81 19.73 -8.36
C GLU A 170 6.68 18.92 -7.36
N ALA A 171 6.02 18.27 -6.40
CA ALA A 171 6.66 17.69 -5.22
C ALA A 171 7.76 16.69 -5.56
N THR A 172 8.91 16.86 -4.90
CA THR A 172 9.98 15.86 -4.85
C THR A 172 9.93 15.06 -3.55
N ALA A 173 10.53 13.86 -3.55
CA ALA A 173 10.62 13.05 -2.34
C ALA A 173 11.35 13.79 -1.19
N ASP A 174 12.43 14.50 -1.50
CA ASP A 174 13.23 15.21 -0.49
C ASP A 174 12.44 16.36 0.14
N GLU A 175 11.68 17.11 -0.66
CA GLU A 175 10.80 18.18 -0.16
C GLU A 175 9.65 17.63 0.68
N ILE A 176 9.06 16.48 0.28
CA ILE A 176 8.03 15.81 1.08
C ILE A 176 8.57 15.48 2.47
N VAL A 177 9.78 14.91 2.56
CA VAL A 177 10.41 14.59 3.85
C VAL A 177 10.69 15.85 4.65
N ALA A 178 11.22 16.89 4.01
CA ALA A 178 11.52 18.15 4.67
C ALA A 178 10.26 18.79 5.28
N GLU A 179 9.15 18.80 4.53
CA GLU A 179 7.85 19.31 4.99
C GLU A 179 7.26 18.48 6.13
N LEU A 180 7.34 17.15 6.04
CA LEU A 180 6.86 16.24 7.09
C LEU A 180 7.69 16.33 8.38
N ALA A 181 8.98 16.65 8.28
CA ALA A 181 9.87 16.83 9.41
C ALA A 181 9.76 18.22 10.04
N ALA A 182 9.42 19.25 9.25
CA ALA A 182 9.29 20.62 9.72
C ALA A 182 8.05 20.81 10.58
N GLU A 183 6.92 20.19 10.20
CA GLU A 183 5.66 20.33 10.91
C GLU A 183 4.90 19.00 10.99
N PRO A 184 4.18 18.74 12.11
CA PRO A 184 3.44 17.50 12.26
C PRO A 184 2.33 17.43 11.21
N ARG A 185 2.42 16.44 10.30
CA ARG A 185 1.37 16.10 9.34
C ARG A 185 0.80 14.72 9.69
N HIS A 186 -0.52 14.62 9.60
CA HIS A 186 -1.27 13.42 9.99
C HIS A 186 -1.55 12.51 8.79
N ILE A 187 -1.78 13.14 7.63
CA ILE A 187 -2.13 12.49 6.36
C ILE A 187 -1.22 13.03 5.25
N LEU A 188 -0.65 12.14 4.44
CA LEU A 188 0.06 12.48 3.21
C LEU A 188 -0.74 11.95 2.01
N HIS A 189 -1.18 12.86 1.15
CA HIS A 189 -1.89 12.54 -0.09
C HIS A 189 -0.95 12.79 -1.27
N LEU A 190 -0.50 11.70 -1.90
CA LEU A 190 0.36 11.71 -3.08
C LEU A 190 -0.50 11.65 -4.34
N ILE A 191 -0.31 12.62 -5.25
CA ILE A 191 -0.98 12.65 -6.55
C ILE A 191 0.08 12.60 -7.65
N GLY A 192 0.03 11.61 -8.54
CA GLY A 192 0.96 11.54 -9.65
C GLY A 192 0.94 10.24 -10.44
N GLU A 193 1.85 10.15 -11.39
CA GLU A 193 2.01 8.97 -12.23
C GLU A 193 2.71 7.84 -11.47
N CYS A 194 2.03 6.69 -11.42
CA CYS A 194 2.63 5.42 -11.04
C CYS A 194 2.95 4.63 -12.31
N GLU A 195 4.14 4.05 -12.38
CA GLU A 195 4.54 3.17 -13.46
C GLU A 195 5.22 1.92 -12.90
N GLN A 196 5.13 0.82 -13.63
CA GLN A 196 5.83 -0.40 -13.28
C GLN A 196 6.62 -0.89 -14.50
N PRO A 197 7.93 -0.56 -14.57
CA PRO A 197 8.77 -1.06 -15.64
C PRO A 197 8.85 -2.59 -15.62
N PRO A 198 9.09 -3.25 -16.76
CA PRO A 198 9.20 -4.71 -16.82
C PRO A 198 10.22 -5.24 -15.82
N ARG A 199 9.80 -6.22 -15.01
CA ARG A 199 10.63 -6.87 -13.97
C ARG A 199 11.15 -5.93 -12.87
N GLN A 200 10.57 -4.74 -12.72
CA GLN A 200 10.90 -3.81 -11.65
C GLN A 200 9.68 -3.58 -10.74
N ALA A 201 9.94 -3.07 -9.54
CA ALA A 201 8.89 -2.66 -8.62
C ALA A 201 8.14 -1.43 -9.18
N ALA A 202 6.87 -1.29 -8.80
CA ALA A 202 6.11 -0.08 -9.08
C ALA A 202 6.80 1.13 -8.44
N ARG A 203 6.81 2.25 -9.18
CA ARG A 203 7.43 3.51 -8.78
C ARG A 203 6.51 4.68 -9.11
N MET A 204 6.58 5.72 -8.28
CA MET A 204 5.84 6.96 -8.46
C MET A 204 6.77 8.09 -8.89
N ARG A 205 6.33 8.94 -9.82
CA ARG A 205 7.09 10.12 -10.26
C ARG A 205 6.88 11.29 -9.29
N LEU A 206 7.85 11.53 -8.41
CA LEU A 206 7.91 12.66 -7.47
C LEU A 206 9.21 13.44 -7.75
N GLY A 207 9.21 14.23 -8.83
CA GLY A 207 10.41 14.77 -9.48
C GLY A 207 11.16 13.67 -10.22
N ARG A 208 11.88 12.81 -9.47
CA ARG A 208 12.42 11.54 -9.99
C ARG A 208 11.43 10.39 -9.75
N ALA A 209 11.65 9.26 -10.40
CA ALA A 209 10.92 8.05 -10.07
C ALA A 209 11.41 7.49 -8.71
N VAL A 210 10.47 7.18 -7.82
CA VAL A 210 10.72 6.74 -6.44
C VAL A 210 9.98 5.43 -6.21
N THR A 211 10.66 4.43 -5.68
CA THR A 211 10.01 3.15 -5.34
C THR A 211 9.28 3.24 -4.00
N ALA A 212 8.36 2.32 -3.74
CA ALA A 212 7.69 2.24 -2.43
C ALA A 212 8.69 2.03 -1.27
N GLY A 213 9.79 1.32 -1.51
CA GLY A 213 10.84 1.11 -0.51
C GLY A 213 11.66 2.36 -0.21
N GLU A 214 12.06 3.10 -1.24
CA GLU A 214 12.73 4.40 -1.05
C GLU A 214 11.82 5.37 -0.27
N LEU A 215 10.54 5.45 -0.63
CA LEU A 215 9.60 6.29 0.11
C LEU A 215 9.40 5.81 1.55
N ALA A 216 9.29 4.51 1.79
CA ALA A 216 9.20 3.97 3.16
C ALA A 216 10.43 4.34 4.00
N GLU A 217 11.64 4.24 3.43
CA GLU A 217 12.89 4.66 4.10
C GLU A 217 12.88 6.15 4.46
N PHE A 218 12.36 6.99 3.57
CA PHE A 218 12.20 8.42 3.78
C PHE A 218 11.19 8.80 4.88
N LEU A 219 10.18 7.96 5.10
CA LEU A 219 9.15 8.17 6.12
C LEU A 219 9.52 7.60 7.49
N VAL A 220 10.69 6.96 7.60
CA VAL A 220 11.22 6.50 8.89
C VAL A 220 11.42 7.70 9.81
N GLY A 221 10.83 7.63 11.01
CA GLY A 221 10.92 8.69 12.02
C GLY A 221 9.88 9.81 11.89
N ILE A 222 8.96 9.76 10.91
CA ILE A 222 7.82 10.69 10.84
C ILE A 222 6.69 10.19 11.77
N ASP A 223 6.78 10.53 13.05
CA ASP A 223 5.96 9.95 14.12
C ASP A 223 4.49 10.40 14.13
N ASP A 224 4.14 11.50 13.46
CA ASP A 224 2.76 12.03 13.40
C ASP A 224 1.92 11.43 12.28
N LEU A 225 2.57 10.93 11.22
CA LEU A 225 1.91 10.43 10.03
C LEU A 225 1.23 9.08 10.31
N ARG A 226 -0.03 8.92 9.91
CA ARG A 226 -0.79 7.67 10.09
C ARG A 226 -1.45 7.15 8.82
N LEU A 227 -1.78 8.04 7.88
CA LEU A 227 -2.42 7.68 6.62
C LEU A 227 -1.59 8.16 5.43
N LEU A 228 -1.37 7.24 4.50
CA LEU A 228 -0.82 7.50 3.18
C LEU A 228 -1.95 7.30 2.15
N THR A 229 -2.17 8.26 1.26
CA THR A 229 -3.09 8.12 0.13
C THR A 229 -2.29 8.25 -1.15
N VAL A 230 -2.41 7.27 -2.06
CA VAL A 230 -1.71 7.24 -3.34
C VAL A 230 -2.75 7.29 -4.45
N ALA A 231 -2.73 8.35 -5.25
CA ALA A 231 -3.62 8.50 -6.39
C ALA A 231 -2.82 8.55 -7.70
N GLY A 232 -3.30 7.80 -8.69
CA GLY A 232 -2.67 7.74 -10.02
C GLY A 232 -3.57 7.06 -11.05
N SER A 233 -3.33 7.33 -12.33
CA SER A 233 -4.16 6.84 -13.44
C SER A 233 -3.93 5.36 -13.78
N ALA A 234 -2.69 4.87 -13.65
CA ALA A 234 -2.35 3.48 -13.97
C ALA A 234 -2.76 2.54 -12.82
N VAL A 235 -3.84 1.77 -13.02
CA VAL A 235 -4.46 0.92 -12.00
C VAL A 235 -3.47 -0.04 -11.34
N GLU A 236 -2.83 -0.92 -12.12
CA GLU A 236 -1.93 -1.95 -11.57
C GLU A 236 -0.71 -1.34 -10.85
N SER A 237 -0.11 -0.30 -11.43
CA SER A 237 1.07 0.35 -10.85
C SER A 237 0.72 1.12 -9.57
N CYS A 238 -0.44 1.76 -9.50
CA CYS A 238 -0.92 2.46 -8.31
C CYS A 238 -1.20 1.48 -7.16
N ILE A 239 -1.93 0.40 -7.46
CA ILE A 239 -2.22 -0.69 -6.50
C ILE A 239 -0.91 -1.33 -6.01
N GLY A 240 0.00 -1.66 -6.94
CA GLY A 240 1.28 -2.27 -6.64
C GLY A 240 2.16 -1.39 -5.76
N PHE A 241 2.22 -0.08 -6.04
CA PHE A 241 2.97 0.88 -5.23
C PHE A 241 2.38 1.01 -3.82
N ALA A 242 1.06 1.20 -3.70
CA ALA A 242 0.38 1.35 -2.42
C ALA A 242 0.49 0.09 -1.53
N SER A 243 0.27 -1.09 -2.11
CA SER A 243 0.43 -2.37 -1.42
C SER A 243 1.86 -2.57 -0.90
N SER A 244 2.85 -2.30 -1.75
CA SER A 244 4.27 -2.40 -1.37
C SER A 244 4.63 -1.41 -0.27
N LEU A 245 4.10 -0.18 -0.33
CA LEU A 245 4.33 0.86 0.67
C LEU A 245 3.75 0.44 2.02
N HIS A 246 2.52 -0.07 2.05
CA HIS A 246 1.93 -0.62 3.27
C HIS A 246 2.77 -1.75 3.85
N HIS A 247 3.23 -2.68 3.00
CA HIS A 247 4.03 -3.83 3.43
C HIS A 247 5.36 -3.45 4.07
N LEU A 248 5.97 -2.34 3.62
CA LEU A 248 7.28 -1.86 4.05
C LEU A 248 7.18 -0.88 5.24
N ASP A 249 6.19 0.01 5.23
CA ASP A 249 6.03 1.10 6.21
C ASP A 249 5.09 0.75 7.38
N GLY A 250 4.10 -0.10 7.13
CA GLY A 250 3.14 -0.57 8.13
C GLY A 250 2.01 0.41 8.51
N ARG A 251 2.07 1.68 8.07
CA ARG A 251 0.94 2.61 8.15
C ARG A 251 -0.21 2.20 7.23
N ALA A 252 -1.40 2.72 7.50
CA ALA A 252 -2.54 2.54 6.61
C ALA A 252 -2.25 3.24 5.27
N VAL A 253 -2.51 2.54 4.16
CA VAL A 253 -2.33 3.07 2.81
C VAL A 253 -3.62 2.91 2.02
N VAL A 254 -4.10 3.98 1.40
CA VAL A 254 -5.20 3.91 0.45
C VAL A 254 -4.68 4.13 -0.97
N ALA A 255 -5.02 3.22 -1.87
CA ALA A 255 -4.83 3.39 -3.31
C ALA A 255 -6.11 3.98 -3.93
N LEU A 256 -5.97 5.01 -4.76
CA LEU A 256 -7.03 5.63 -5.56
C LEU A 256 -6.69 5.52 -7.06
N PRO A 257 -6.78 4.31 -7.64
CA PRO A 257 -6.45 4.10 -9.04
C PRO A 257 -7.53 4.63 -9.98
N ASN A 258 -7.13 5.35 -11.02
CA ASN A 258 -7.96 5.71 -12.18
C ASN A 258 -9.32 6.36 -11.84
N LEU A 259 -9.35 7.25 -10.84
CA LEU A 259 -10.53 8.05 -10.53
C LEU A 259 -10.53 9.35 -11.34
N SER A 260 -11.74 9.84 -11.65
CA SER A 260 -11.91 11.20 -12.18
C SER A 260 -11.46 12.23 -11.13
N THR A 261 -11.06 13.42 -11.58
CA THR A 261 -10.69 14.52 -10.68
C THR A 261 -11.78 14.82 -9.64
N LEU A 262 -13.05 14.83 -10.07
CA LEU A 262 -14.19 15.05 -9.19
C LEU A 262 -14.37 13.90 -8.20
N ALA A 263 -14.30 12.66 -8.67
CA ALA A 263 -14.43 11.47 -7.83
C ALA A 263 -13.35 11.43 -6.74
N GLN A 264 -12.08 11.69 -7.11
CA GLN A 264 -10.98 11.74 -6.14
C GLN A 264 -11.19 12.81 -5.08
N ALA A 265 -11.64 14.01 -5.48
CA ALA A 265 -11.92 15.11 -4.56
C ALA A 265 -13.07 14.74 -3.60
N ARG A 266 -14.19 14.22 -4.12
CA ARG A 266 -15.36 13.83 -3.33
C ARG A 266 -15.07 12.70 -2.35
N TRP A 267 -14.42 11.65 -2.83
CA TRP A 267 -13.98 10.53 -1.99
C TRP A 267 -13.05 11.02 -0.86
N SER A 268 -12.07 11.87 -1.19
CA SER A 268 -11.10 12.36 -0.21
C SER A 268 -11.75 13.25 0.84
N THR A 269 -12.67 14.14 0.44
CA THR A 269 -13.44 14.97 1.38
C THR A 269 -14.25 14.11 2.34
N ALA A 270 -15.00 13.12 1.84
CA ALA A 270 -15.79 12.22 2.70
C ALA A 270 -14.90 11.43 3.67
N CYS A 271 -13.80 10.85 3.18
CA CYS A 271 -12.86 10.08 3.99
C CYS A 271 -12.17 10.94 5.06
N TYR A 272 -11.61 12.10 4.68
CA TYR A 272 -10.87 12.95 5.61
C TYR A 272 -11.78 13.62 6.64
N HIS A 273 -13.02 13.95 6.25
CA HIS A 273 -14.02 14.44 7.18
C HIS A 273 -14.38 13.38 8.24
N ALA A 274 -14.59 12.13 7.83
CA ALA A 274 -14.86 11.03 8.76
C ALA A 274 -13.68 10.82 9.74
N LEU A 275 -12.44 10.81 9.23
CA LEU A 275 -11.25 10.70 10.07
C LEU A 275 -11.12 11.85 11.08
N ALA A 276 -11.38 13.08 10.64
CA ALA A 276 -11.35 14.25 11.52
C ALA A 276 -12.44 14.20 12.61
N SER A 277 -13.54 13.49 12.32
CA SER A 277 -14.61 13.21 13.28
C SER A 277 -14.28 12.06 14.24
N GLY A 278 -13.13 11.41 14.07
CA GLY A 278 -12.65 10.33 14.93
C GLY A 278 -13.07 8.93 14.47
N GLU A 279 -13.68 8.82 13.29
CA GLU A 279 -14.05 7.51 12.73
C GLU A 279 -12.81 6.66 12.42
N PRO A 280 -12.91 5.33 12.60
CA PRO A 280 -11.89 4.40 12.12
C PRO A 280 -11.67 4.51 10.60
N VAL A 281 -10.44 4.25 10.15
CA VAL A 281 -10.08 4.42 8.72
C VAL A 281 -10.85 3.50 7.79
N ASP A 282 -11.21 2.31 8.24
CA ASP A 282 -11.99 1.39 7.44
C ASP A 282 -13.43 1.88 7.21
N ILE A 283 -14.03 2.52 8.22
CA ILE A 283 -15.31 3.24 8.07
C ILE A 283 -15.15 4.46 7.17
N ALA A 284 -14.11 5.27 7.38
CA ALA A 284 -13.86 6.46 6.56
C ALA A 284 -13.71 6.14 5.07
N VAL A 285 -13.01 5.05 4.73
CA VAL A 285 -12.87 4.58 3.34
C VAL A 285 -14.21 4.06 2.81
N THR A 286 -14.97 3.29 3.60
CA THR A 286 -16.32 2.83 3.23
C THR A 286 -17.26 3.99 2.93
N LEU A 287 -17.27 5.04 3.75
CA LEU A 287 -18.06 6.25 3.51
C LEU A 287 -17.64 6.96 2.22
N GLY A 288 -16.33 7.02 1.95
CA GLY A 288 -15.82 7.52 0.67
C GLY A 288 -16.33 6.70 -0.52
N ARG A 289 -16.35 5.36 -0.41
CA ARG A 289 -16.90 4.50 -1.48
C ARG A 289 -18.42 4.71 -1.64
N ALA A 290 -19.16 4.86 -0.56
CA ALA A 290 -20.59 5.14 -0.59
C ALA A 290 -20.89 6.47 -1.33
N GLU A 291 -20.10 7.53 -1.07
CA GLU A 291 -20.19 8.80 -1.79
C GLU A 291 -19.96 8.61 -3.30
N LEU A 292 -18.96 7.83 -3.70
CA LEU A 292 -18.72 7.51 -5.12
C LEU A 292 -19.88 6.73 -5.73
N ALA A 293 -20.51 5.82 -4.98
CA ALA A 293 -21.65 5.06 -5.46
C ALA A 293 -22.86 5.98 -5.70
N THR A 294 -23.11 6.96 -4.83
CA THR A 294 -24.13 7.99 -5.02
C THR A 294 -23.87 8.84 -6.28
N LEU A 295 -22.60 9.10 -6.58
CA LEU A 295 -22.18 9.84 -7.78
C LEU A 295 -22.16 8.97 -9.06
N GLN A 296 -22.46 7.67 -8.95
CA GLN A 296 -22.35 6.71 -10.06
C GLN A 296 -20.94 6.63 -10.66
N GLU A 297 -19.93 6.90 -9.84
CA GLU A 297 -18.51 6.80 -10.19
C GLU A 297 -17.97 5.39 -9.88
N SER A 298 -16.70 5.14 -10.20
CA SER A 298 -16.01 3.87 -9.94
C SER A 298 -15.76 3.63 -8.44
N TRP A 299 -16.82 3.41 -7.67
CA TRP A 299 -16.82 3.32 -6.21
C TRP A 299 -16.00 2.16 -5.64
N SER A 300 -15.76 1.12 -6.42
CA SER A 300 -14.93 -0.02 -6.04
C SER A 300 -13.43 0.19 -6.29
N ALA A 301 -13.03 1.32 -6.89
CA ALA A 301 -11.63 1.60 -7.18
C ALA A 301 -10.77 1.85 -5.92
N PRO A 302 -11.24 2.60 -4.88
CA PRO A 302 -10.46 2.82 -3.67
C PRO A 302 -10.16 1.53 -2.90
N GLN A 303 -8.88 1.25 -2.65
CA GLN A 303 -8.43 0.07 -1.91
C GLN A 303 -7.69 0.48 -0.65
N LEU A 304 -8.13 -0.02 0.51
CA LEU A 304 -7.48 0.22 1.81
C LEU A 304 -6.61 -0.97 2.19
N TYR A 305 -5.33 -0.72 2.38
CA TYR A 305 -4.37 -1.63 2.99
C TYR A 305 -4.18 -1.29 4.47
N LEU A 306 -4.41 -2.26 5.33
CA LEU A 306 -4.46 -2.08 6.76
C LEU A 306 -3.86 -3.27 7.50
N ALA A 307 -3.04 -3.00 8.51
CA ALA A 307 -2.60 -4.04 9.43
C ALA A 307 -3.69 -4.29 10.48
N PRO A 308 -4.01 -5.55 10.83
CA PRO A 308 -5.02 -5.87 11.84
C PRO A 308 -4.80 -5.10 13.16
N GLY A 309 -5.85 -4.49 13.71
CA GLY A 309 -5.76 -3.66 14.92
C GLY A 309 -5.34 -2.20 14.66
N GLY A 310 -5.10 -1.83 13.39
CA GLY A 310 -4.71 -0.48 12.97
C GLY A 310 -5.89 0.41 12.56
N GLU A 311 -7.13 0.02 12.84
CA GLU A 311 -8.35 0.70 12.36
C GLU A 311 -8.46 2.14 12.90
N GLN A 312 -8.09 2.37 14.16
CA GLN A 312 -8.10 3.69 14.76
C GLN A 312 -6.79 4.44 14.48
N LEU A 313 -6.78 5.35 13.50
CA LEU A 313 -5.58 6.13 13.18
C LEU A 313 -5.37 7.32 14.10
N PHE A 314 -6.45 8.01 14.47
CA PHE A 314 -6.40 9.26 15.22
C PHE A 314 -7.33 9.21 16.44
N ARG A 315 -7.01 10.02 17.44
CA ARG A 315 -7.91 10.35 18.55
C ARG A 315 -8.06 11.86 18.62
N PRO A 316 -8.98 12.45 17.84
CA PRO A 316 -9.23 13.88 17.84
C PRO A 316 -9.71 14.36 19.22
N GLY A 317 -9.34 15.56 19.62
CA GLY A 317 -9.69 16.16 20.90
C GLY A 317 -8.87 15.64 22.10
N GLU A 318 -8.07 14.59 21.92
CA GLU A 318 -7.09 14.17 22.93
C GLU A 318 -5.77 14.93 22.73
N PRO A 319 -5.22 15.59 23.78
CA PRO A 319 -3.93 16.27 23.64
C PRO A 319 -2.80 15.25 23.41
N PRO A 320 -1.79 15.59 22.59
CA PRO A 320 -0.58 14.80 22.46
C PRO A 320 0.02 14.50 23.83
N ILE A 321 0.53 13.28 24.02
CA ILE A 321 1.28 12.94 25.23
C ILE A 321 2.55 13.78 25.18
N ALA A 322 2.69 14.72 26.11
CA ALA A 322 3.92 15.48 26.27
C ALA A 322 5.08 14.48 26.44
N PRO A 323 6.22 14.65 25.74
CA PRO A 323 7.39 13.82 26.01
C PRO A 323 7.66 13.90 27.51
N ALA A 324 7.82 12.74 28.14
CA ALA A 324 8.15 12.68 29.56
C ALA A 324 9.36 13.59 29.77
N PRO A 325 9.33 14.54 30.72
CA PRO A 325 10.47 15.39 30.98
C PRO A 325 11.68 14.48 31.17
N PRO A 326 12.83 14.76 30.53
CA PRO A 326 14.01 13.93 30.67
C PRO A 326 14.22 13.75 32.16
N GLU A 327 14.14 12.50 32.61
CA GLU A 327 14.22 12.15 34.02
C GLU A 327 15.49 12.82 34.52
N ALA A 328 15.32 13.94 35.25
CA ALA A 328 16.43 14.72 35.73
C ALA A 328 17.24 13.72 36.51
N VAL A 329 18.41 13.35 35.99
CA VAL A 329 19.36 12.46 36.64
C VAL A 329 19.48 13.01 38.04
N ARG A 330 18.75 12.40 38.99
CA ARG A 330 18.74 12.83 40.37
C ARG A 330 20.18 12.63 40.75
N ALA A 331 20.92 13.74 40.86
CA ALA A 331 22.27 13.71 41.36
C ALA A 331 22.19 12.88 42.63
N VAL A 332 22.81 11.70 42.59
CA VAL A 332 22.90 10.81 43.73
C VAL A 332 23.53 11.67 44.81
N ARG A 333 22.70 12.14 45.73
CA ARG A 333 23.11 12.95 46.85
C ARG A 333 24.00 12.01 47.65
N ALA A 334 25.31 12.17 47.49
CA ALA A 334 26.29 11.43 48.26
C ALA A 334 25.96 11.70 49.73
N THR A 335 25.31 10.74 50.38
CA THR A 335 25.15 10.73 51.81
C THR A 335 26.55 10.52 52.35
N THR A 336 27.14 11.61 52.86
CA THR A 336 28.32 11.57 53.71
C THR A 336 28.00 10.66 54.88
N SER A 337 28.43 9.41 54.78
CA SER A 337 28.39 8.46 55.88
C SER A 337 29.37 8.94 56.94
N VAL A 338 28.83 9.27 58.11
CA VAL A 338 29.59 9.54 59.32
C VAL A 338 30.38 8.27 59.66
N GLN A 339 31.71 8.37 59.59
CA GLN A 339 32.65 7.32 59.93
C GLN A 339 32.45 6.84 61.38
N ARG A 340 32.11 5.56 61.55
CA ARG A 340 32.44 4.80 62.77
C ARG A 340 33.65 3.92 62.46
N LYS A 341 34.79 4.26 63.07
CA LYS A 341 36.03 3.48 63.05
C LYS A 341 35.81 2.06 63.59
N PRO A 342 36.30 1.02 62.89
CA PRO A 342 36.87 -0.15 63.54
C PRO A 342 38.39 -0.03 63.55
N ARG A 343 38.97 -0.35 64.72
CA ARG A 343 40.39 -0.66 64.91
C ARG A 343 40.75 -1.89 64.08
N PHE A 344 41.88 -1.84 63.37
CA PHE A 344 42.93 -2.87 63.23
C PHE A 344 43.75 -2.58 61.95
N ALA A 345 45.08 -2.63 62.10
CA ALA A 345 46.10 -2.49 61.04
C ALA A 345 46.93 -3.78 60.99
N PRO A 346 47.96 -3.92 60.15
CA PRO A 346 47.96 -3.89 58.67
C PRO A 346 48.64 -5.16 58.11
N ILE A 347 48.30 -5.63 56.90
CA ILE A 347 49.23 -6.43 56.09
C ILE A 347 49.18 -5.95 54.64
N THR A 348 50.38 -5.74 54.12
CA THR A 348 50.80 -5.18 52.84
C THR A 348 50.56 -6.14 51.65
N THR A 349 50.15 -5.57 50.51
CA THR A 349 50.61 -5.84 49.11
C THR A 349 49.79 -4.90 48.22
N SER A 350 50.34 -3.78 47.73
CA SER A 350 51.12 -3.62 46.49
C SER A 350 50.34 -3.87 45.19
N VAL A 351 50.46 -2.88 44.30
CA VAL A 351 50.20 -2.84 42.84
C VAL A 351 48.83 -2.34 42.36
N GLY A 352 48.85 -1.21 41.64
CA GLY A 352 48.04 -1.02 40.43
C GLY A 352 47.18 0.26 40.35
N ALA A 353 47.75 1.31 39.76
CA ALA A 353 47.08 2.56 39.39
C ALA A 353 46.09 2.38 38.19
N PRO A 354 45.22 3.37 37.90
CA PRO A 354 43.94 3.19 37.22
C PRO A 354 44.03 3.30 35.70
N THR A 355 43.27 2.48 34.97
CA THR A 355 43.15 2.59 33.51
C THR A 355 41.77 3.02 33.05
N LYS A 356 41.79 4.26 32.56
CA LYS A 356 40.89 4.92 31.60
C LYS A 356 40.18 3.93 30.66
N ARG A 357 38.87 3.79 30.84
CA ARG A 357 37.94 3.21 29.86
C ARG A 357 37.14 4.38 29.30
N ILE A 358 37.48 4.89 28.10
CA ILE A 358 36.64 5.76 27.24
C ILE A 358 37.26 6.06 25.85
N GLN A 359 38.46 5.57 25.51
CA GLN A 359 39.11 5.91 24.23
C GLN A 359 39.26 4.77 23.18
N GLU A 360 38.47 3.70 23.25
CA GLU A 360 38.64 2.54 22.35
C GLU A 360 37.51 2.28 21.33
N LEU A 361 36.53 3.17 21.17
CA LEU A 361 35.52 3.02 20.11
C LEU A 361 35.86 3.68 18.76
N ALA A 362 36.98 4.40 18.65
CA ALA A 362 37.28 5.23 17.46
C ALA A 362 38.30 4.65 16.47
N ARG A 363 38.72 3.39 16.58
CA ARG A 363 39.67 2.82 15.62
C ARG A 363 39.52 1.32 15.47
N ARG A 364 38.76 0.88 14.44
CA ARG A 364 39.00 -0.34 13.65
C ARG A 364 37.95 -0.50 12.54
N VAL A 365 38.15 0.21 11.44
CA VAL A 365 37.79 -0.31 10.12
C VAL A 365 39.08 -0.33 9.30
N ARG A 366 39.94 -1.32 9.57
CA ARG A 366 41.00 -1.68 8.62
C ARG A 366 40.36 -2.66 7.65
N LEU A 367 39.92 -2.16 6.50
CA LEU A 367 39.52 -2.99 5.37
C LEU A 367 40.69 -3.93 5.03
N ARG A 368 40.43 -5.24 5.03
CA ARG A 368 41.43 -6.23 4.64
C ARG A 368 41.86 -5.97 3.20
N PRO A 369 43.15 -6.08 2.84
CA PRO A 369 43.64 -5.84 1.49
C PRO A 369 42.95 -6.72 0.43
N GLN A 370 42.40 -7.87 0.84
CA GLN A 370 41.57 -8.74 0.00
C GLN A 370 40.27 -8.07 -0.46
N ILE A 371 39.62 -7.25 0.38
CA ILE A 371 38.38 -6.54 0.02
C ILE A 371 38.68 -5.44 -1.00
N ILE A 372 39.82 -4.75 -0.83
CA ILE A 372 40.27 -3.74 -1.79
C ILE A 372 40.58 -4.38 -3.14
N ALA A 373 41.27 -5.53 -3.15
CA ALA A 373 41.54 -6.28 -4.38
C ALA A 373 40.24 -6.74 -5.08
N LEU A 374 39.23 -7.14 -4.31
CA LEU A 374 37.95 -7.61 -4.85
C LEU A 374 37.11 -6.47 -5.45
N LEU A 375 37.15 -5.29 -4.82
CA LEU A 375 36.55 -4.06 -5.36
C LEU A 375 37.23 -3.62 -6.66
N ILE A 376 38.57 -3.67 -6.73
CA ILE A 376 39.32 -3.33 -7.95
C ILE A 376 39.01 -4.33 -9.07
N ALA A 377 39.00 -5.64 -8.78
CA ALA A 377 38.67 -6.67 -9.75
C ALA A 377 37.24 -6.52 -10.30
N SER A 378 36.28 -6.19 -9.43
CA SER A 378 34.89 -5.92 -9.83
C SER A 378 34.80 -4.69 -10.74
N LEU A 379 35.52 -3.61 -10.44
CA LEU A 379 35.55 -2.41 -11.26
C LEU A 379 36.16 -2.68 -12.65
N VAL A 380 37.25 -3.45 -12.71
CA VAL A 380 37.89 -3.84 -13.98
C VAL A 380 36.97 -4.71 -14.84
N LEU A 381 36.23 -5.64 -14.22
CA LEU A 381 35.26 -6.47 -14.93
C LEU A 381 34.12 -5.62 -15.53
N ILE A 382 33.60 -4.65 -14.77
CA ILE A 382 32.56 -3.72 -15.26
C ILE A 382 33.06 -2.93 -16.46
N LEU A 383 34.30 -2.43 -16.41
CA LEU A 383 34.90 -1.69 -17.52
C LEU A 383 35.10 -2.56 -18.77
N LEU A 384 35.55 -3.81 -18.61
CA LEU A 384 35.71 -4.75 -19.72
C LEU A 384 34.37 -5.09 -20.39
N VAL A 385 33.34 -5.37 -19.60
CA VAL A 385 31.99 -5.63 -20.13
C VAL A 385 31.43 -4.41 -20.85
N SER A 386 31.69 -3.20 -20.33
CA SER A 386 31.25 -1.95 -20.96
C SER A 386 31.96 -1.65 -22.29
N GLN A 387 33.16 -2.17 -22.52
CA GLN A 387 33.88 -2.01 -23.79
C GLN A 387 33.43 -2.99 -24.86
N VAL A 388 33.04 -4.21 -24.47
CA VAL A 388 32.53 -5.23 -25.42
C VAL A 388 31.15 -4.86 -25.98
N ILE A 389 30.34 -4.11 -25.22
CA ILE A 389 29.00 -3.69 -25.65
C ILE A 389 29.05 -2.45 -26.56
N ASN A 390 30.13 -1.67 -26.55
CA ASN A 390 30.29 -0.44 -27.33
C ASN A 390 31.30 -0.60 -28.48
N LEU A 391 31.09 -1.55 -29.39
CA LEU A 391 31.73 -1.50 -30.71
C LEU A 391 30.82 -0.76 -31.72
N PRO A 392 31.25 0.37 -32.31
CA PRO A 392 30.54 1.01 -33.41
C PRO A 392 30.94 0.35 -34.72
N GLY A 393 30.14 -0.61 -35.18
CA GLY A 393 30.26 -1.20 -36.52
C GLY A 393 29.22 -0.60 -37.47
N GLY A 394 29.58 0.48 -38.16
CA GLY A 394 28.83 0.98 -39.31
C GLY A 394 29.14 0.19 -40.58
N SER A 395 28.11 -0.23 -41.31
CA SER A 395 28.03 -0.26 -42.78
C SER A 395 26.74 -0.93 -43.26
N THR A 396 25.83 -0.14 -43.83
CA THR A 396 25.02 -0.53 -45.00
C THR A 396 25.91 -0.34 -46.24
N PRO A 397 25.85 -1.18 -47.30
CA PRO A 397 24.72 -1.12 -48.24
C PRO A 397 24.36 -2.39 -49.05
N THR A 398 23.23 -2.26 -49.75
CA THR A 398 22.79 -2.85 -51.04
C THR A 398 22.22 -4.28 -51.14
N PRO A 399 21.10 -4.46 -51.89
CA PRO A 399 20.42 -5.73 -52.07
C PRO A 399 20.98 -6.50 -53.28
N THR A 400 21.04 -7.83 -53.19
CA THR A 400 21.32 -8.69 -54.35
C THR A 400 20.27 -9.79 -54.42
N SER A 401 19.58 -9.81 -55.56
CA SER A 401 18.69 -10.85 -56.05
C SER A 401 19.42 -12.20 -56.17
N VAL A 402 18.79 -13.28 -55.72
CA VAL A 402 19.24 -14.64 -56.05
C VAL A 402 18.09 -15.40 -56.70
N VAL A 403 18.43 -15.94 -57.87
CA VAL A 403 17.61 -16.77 -58.76
C VAL A 403 17.62 -18.23 -58.29
N THR A 404 16.46 -18.85 -58.44
CA THR A 404 16.01 -20.26 -58.52
C THR A 404 17.08 -21.35 -58.74
N PRO A 405 16.78 -22.60 -58.30
CA PRO A 405 16.43 -23.62 -59.30
C PRO A 405 15.25 -24.56 -58.90
N THR A 406 14.37 -24.78 -59.89
CA THR A 406 13.32 -25.83 -60.07
C THR A 406 13.99 -27.22 -60.19
N PRO A 407 13.41 -28.41 -59.81
CA PRO A 407 12.19 -29.03 -60.42
C PRO A 407 11.44 -30.08 -59.51
N PRO A 408 10.54 -30.98 -60.00
CA PRO A 408 9.58 -30.93 -61.12
C PRO A 408 8.09 -31.13 -60.69
N LEU A 409 7.22 -30.84 -61.65
CA LEU A 409 5.76 -31.08 -61.72
C LEU A 409 5.34 -32.55 -61.57
N LEU A 410 4.19 -32.80 -60.93
CA LEU A 410 3.29 -33.92 -61.24
C LEU A 410 1.83 -33.62 -60.79
N LEU A 411 1.01 -33.30 -61.79
CA LEU A 411 -0.43 -33.56 -62.01
C LEU A 411 -1.52 -33.16 -60.97
N ASP A 412 -2.35 -32.22 -61.43
CA ASP A 412 -3.80 -32.07 -61.20
C ASP A 412 -4.58 -33.42 -61.24
N PRO A 413 -5.82 -33.56 -60.69
CA PRO A 413 -6.93 -32.63 -60.93
C PRO A 413 -8.01 -32.48 -59.81
N ILE A 414 -8.82 -31.42 -59.90
CA ILE A 414 -10.28 -31.45 -60.19
C ILE A 414 -10.90 -30.08 -59.86
N ARG A 415 -11.45 -29.46 -60.91
CA ARG A 415 -12.32 -28.27 -60.89
C ARG A 415 -13.77 -28.68 -60.63
N ILE A 416 -14.51 -27.90 -59.83
CA ILE A 416 -15.95 -27.65 -60.03
C ILE A 416 -16.23 -26.14 -59.81
N PRO A 417 -17.05 -25.46 -60.64
CA PRO A 417 -17.16 -23.99 -60.69
C PRO A 417 -18.42 -23.40 -60.01
N VAL A 418 -18.29 -22.15 -59.51
CA VAL A 418 -19.07 -20.89 -59.72
C VAL A 418 -20.58 -21.06 -60.08
N PRO A 419 -21.57 -20.26 -59.58
CA PRO A 419 -21.55 -18.79 -59.64
C PRO A 419 -22.36 -17.91 -58.66
N THR A 420 -21.94 -16.65 -58.63
CA THR A 420 -22.61 -15.42 -58.19
C THR A 420 -23.65 -14.93 -59.22
N LEU A 421 -24.78 -14.33 -58.80
CA LEU A 421 -25.32 -13.01 -59.22
C LEU A 421 -26.85 -12.83 -58.97
N MET A 422 -27.18 -11.92 -58.03
CA MET A 422 -28.12 -10.76 -58.14
C MET A 422 -29.67 -11.00 -58.38
N PRO A 423 -30.57 -9.98 -58.36
CA PRO A 423 -31.23 -9.42 -57.15
C PRO A 423 -32.77 -9.14 -57.27
N THR A 424 -33.47 -8.93 -56.12
CA THR A 424 -34.76 -8.17 -55.92
C THR A 424 -36.04 -8.58 -56.72
N PRO A 425 -37.29 -8.12 -56.40
CA PRO A 425 -37.75 -7.06 -55.48
C PRO A 425 -38.90 -7.43 -54.51
N VAL A 426 -39.30 -6.39 -53.75
CA VAL A 426 -40.34 -6.18 -52.71
C VAL A 426 -41.78 -6.44 -53.24
N PRO A 427 -42.80 -6.60 -52.35
CA PRO A 427 -43.49 -5.47 -51.68
C PRO A 427 -43.50 -5.52 -50.15
#